data_AF-A0A7H8N9U9-F1
#
_entry.id   AF-A0A7H8N9U9-F1
#
_cell.length_a   1.000
_cell.length_b   1.000
_cell.length_c   1.000
_cell.angle_alpha   90.00
_cell.angle_beta   90.00
_cell.angle_gamma   90.00
#
_symmetry.space_group_name_H-M   'P 1'
#
loop_
_entity.id
_entity.type
_entity.pdbx_description
1 polymer ?
#
loop_
_entity_poly.entity_id
_entity_poly.type
_entity_poly.pdbx_seq_one_letter_code
_entity_poly.pdbx_strand_id
1 'polypeptide(L)'
;MKPMVHAATLNAWQFEVIFQLTYQLTEVREASLAERGCSQEDTQALLAAVWEMRAFVDRTRTEDTLTITVGVSEQTDVQRDHSPASVRHSTPPPTELSTLLPRRLALLWPPILRFTVDALGEAEIFYRTGYRGVEIDEALRALEQGDESTL
;
A
#
# COMPACT_ATOMS: atom_id res chain seq x y z
N MET A 1 0.19 22.08 15.95
CA MET A 1 0.51 21.56 14.61
C MET A 1 -0.54 20.51 14.28
N LYS A 2 -1.27 20.66 13.18
CA LYS A 2 -2.18 19.60 12.71
C LYS A 2 -1.34 18.40 12.26
N PRO A 3 -1.76 17.16 12.54
CA PRO A 3 -1.06 15.99 12.04
C PRO A 3 -1.11 16.01 10.50
N MET A 4 0.06 16.00 9.89
CA MET A 4 0.21 15.92 8.44
C MET A 4 -0.07 14.47 8.05
N VAL A 5 -1.23 14.22 7.46
CA VAL A 5 -1.62 12.87 7.02
C VAL A 5 -1.06 12.67 5.62
N HIS A 6 -0.08 11.77 5.48
CA HIS A 6 0.28 11.25 4.16
C HIS A 6 -0.76 10.16 3.86
N ALA A 7 -1.67 10.43 2.94
CA ALA A 7 -2.77 9.53 2.58
C ALA A 7 -2.62 9.09 1.12
N ALA A 8 -2.16 7.86 0.88
CA ALA A 8 -2.14 7.32 -0.47
C ALA A 8 -3.50 6.71 -0.81
N THR A 9 -3.99 6.93 -2.02
CA THR A 9 -5.24 6.36 -2.51
C THR A 9 -4.97 5.40 -3.67
N LEU A 10 -5.31 4.13 -3.47
CA LEU A 10 -5.12 3.07 -4.47
C LEU A 10 -6.47 2.52 -4.92
N ASN A 11 -6.61 2.24 -6.22
CA ASN A 11 -7.65 1.35 -6.71
C ASN A 11 -7.30 -0.13 -6.47
N ALA A 12 -8.24 -1.05 -6.68
CA ALA A 12 -8.02 -2.50 -6.47
C ALA A 12 -6.84 -3.06 -7.26
N TRP A 13 -6.66 -2.65 -8.51
CA TRP A 13 -5.58 -3.13 -9.37
C TRP A 13 -4.23 -2.59 -8.91
N GLN A 14 -4.14 -1.29 -8.61
CA GLN A 14 -2.92 -0.68 -8.06
C GLN A 14 -2.53 -1.34 -6.74
N PHE A 15 -3.51 -1.61 -5.86
CA PHE A 15 -3.27 -2.35 -4.64
C PHE A 15 -2.73 -3.75 -4.91
N GLU A 16 -3.24 -4.46 -5.91
CA GLU A 16 -2.73 -5.79 -6.23
C GLU A 16 -1.27 -5.74 -6.67
N VAL A 17 -0.90 -4.76 -7.51
CA VAL A 17 0.50 -4.55 -7.89
C VAL A 17 1.36 -4.28 -6.65
N ILE A 18 0.93 -3.36 -5.78
CA ILE A 18 1.65 -3.03 -4.53
C ILE A 18 1.75 -4.24 -3.60
N PHE A 19 0.70 -5.06 -3.48
CA PHE A 19 0.67 -6.28 -2.69
C PHE A 19 1.72 -7.28 -3.20
N GLN A 20 1.71 -7.56 -4.52
CA GLN A 20 2.66 -8.49 -5.13
C GLN A 20 4.11 -8.00 -4.98
N LEU A 21 4.36 -6.70 -5.16
CA LEU A 21 5.69 -6.10 -4.96
C LEU A 21 6.13 -6.15 -3.50
N THR A 22 5.22 -5.94 -2.55
CA THR A 22 5.52 -6.04 -1.11
C THR A 22 5.89 -7.47 -0.75
N TYR A 23 5.28 -8.47 -1.38
CA TYR A 23 5.69 -9.86 -1.21
C TYR A 23 7.13 -10.11 -1.70
N GLN A 24 7.57 -9.44 -2.76
CA GLN A 24 8.94 -9.61 -3.29
C GLN A 24 10.03 -9.04 -2.38
N LEU A 25 9.70 -8.32 -1.31
CA LEU A 25 10.68 -7.93 -0.31
C LEU A 25 11.43 -9.15 0.27
N THR A 26 10.76 -10.30 0.37
CA THR A 26 11.41 -11.53 0.89
C THR A 26 12.47 -12.10 -0.05
N GLU A 27 12.47 -11.68 -1.32
CA GLU A 27 13.40 -12.14 -2.35
C GLU A 27 14.65 -11.27 -2.42
N VAL A 28 14.63 -10.10 -1.76
CA VAL A 28 15.78 -9.20 -1.66
C VAL A 28 16.59 -9.56 -0.43
N ARG A 29 17.92 -9.49 -0.55
CA ARG A 29 18.83 -9.78 0.57
C ARG A 29 18.51 -8.85 1.75
N GLU A 30 18.27 -9.44 2.92
CA GLU A 30 17.93 -8.70 4.15
C GLU A 30 18.93 -7.59 4.47
N ALA A 31 20.24 -7.85 4.33
CA ALA A 31 21.27 -6.85 4.55
C ALA A 31 21.10 -5.60 3.66
N SER A 32 20.68 -5.79 2.40
CA SER A 32 20.45 -4.70 1.47
C SER A 32 19.18 -3.90 1.79
N LEU A 33 18.14 -4.56 2.30
CA LEU A 33 16.95 -3.88 2.83
C LEU A 33 17.28 -3.09 4.11
N ALA A 34 18.08 -3.67 5.00
CA ALA A 34 18.51 -3.03 6.24
C ALA A 34 19.37 -1.77 5.98
N GLU A 35 20.25 -1.80 4.98
CA GLU A 35 20.99 -0.62 4.50
C GLU A 35 20.08 0.53 4.02
N ARG A 36 18.84 0.21 3.62
CA ARG A 36 17.80 1.17 3.25
C ARG A 36 16.86 1.54 4.41
N GLY A 37 17.15 1.07 5.62
CA GLY A 37 16.36 1.34 6.81
C GLY A 37 15.10 0.47 6.95
N CYS A 38 14.98 -0.60 6.16
CA CYS A 38 13.93 -1.61 6.28
C CYS A 38 14.49 -2.83 7.00
N SER A 39 14.15 -2.97 8.28
CA SER A 39 14.50 -4.16 9.05
C SER A 39 13.62 -5.35 8.70
N GLN A 40 13.98 -6.53 9.20
CA GLN A 40 13.12 -7.71 9.10
C GLN A 40 11.76 -7.49 9.77
N GLU A 41 11.71 -6.79 10.90
CA GLU A 41 10.47 -6.42 11.60
C GLU A 41 9.60 -5.50 10.74
N ASP A 42 10.22 -4.53 10.06
CA ASP A 42 9.51 -3.65 9.13
C ASP A 42 8.92 -4.42 7.94
N THR A 43 9.70 -5.34 7.38
CA THR A 43 9.24 -6.21 6.28
C THR A 43 8.04 -7.05 6.72
N GLN A 44 8.10 -7.66 7.91
CA GLN A 44 7.00 -8.43 8.47
C GLN A 44 5.77 -7.56 8.75
N ALA A 45 5.96 -6.35 9.28
CA ALA A 45 4.87 -5.43 9.56
C ALA A 45 4.18 -4.96 8.27
N LEU A 46 4.95 -4.64 7.22
CA LEU A 46 4.41 -4.31 5.90
C LEU A 46 3.64 -5.49 5.30
N LEU A 47 4.22 -6.71 5.33
CA LEU A 47 3.56 -7.92 4.86
C LEU A 47 2.24 -8.18 5.61
N ALA A 48 2.25 -8.07 6.94
CA ALA A 48 1.06 -8.26 7.75
C ALA A 48 -0.03 -7.25 7.39
N ALA A 49 0.33 -5.97 7.22
CA ALA A 49 -0.62 -4.93 6.87
C ALA A 49 -1.22 -5.15 5.47
N VAL A 50 -0.43 -5.49 4.46
CA VAL A 50 -0.96 -5.73 3.11
C VAL A 50 -1.81 -7.00 3.05
N TRP A 51 -1.49 -8.03 3.83
CA TRP A 51 -2.33 -9.23 3.94
C TRP A 51 -3.68 -8.93 4.59
N GLU A 52 -3.70 -8.08 5.61
CA GLU A 52 -4.94 -7.63 6.24
C GLU A 52 -5.81 -6.84 5.25
N MET A 53 -5.20 -5.91 4.50
CA MET A 53 -5.88 -5.17 3.43
C MET A 53 -6.43 -6.15 2.37
N ARG A 54 -5.63 -7.12 1.93
CA ARG A 54 -6.04 -8.14 0.95
C ARG A 54 -7.23 -8.96 1.44
N ALA A 55 -7.22 -9.39 2.70
CA ALA A 55 -8.34 -10.12 3.29
C ALA A 55 -9.63 -9.28 3.36
N PHE A 56 -9.54 -7.95 3.43
CA PHE A 56 -10.70 -7.08 3.28
C PHE A 56 -11.18 -7.03 1.82
N VAL A 57 -10.26 -6.81 0.87
CA VAL A 57 -10.57 -6.76 -0.58
C VAL A 57 -11.29 -8.03 -1.04
N ASP A 58 -10.76 -9.20 -0.69
CA ASP A 58 -11.33 -10.49 -1.09
C ASP A 58 -12.74 -10.72 -0.53
N ARG A 59 -13.06 -10.11 0.63
CA ARG A 59 -14.39 -10.20 1.25
C ARG A 59 -15.41 -9.25 0.62
N THR A 60 -14.97 -8.12 0.08
CA THR A 60 -15.88 -7.07 -0.39
C THR A 60 -16.43 -7.35 -1.79
N ARG A 61 -15.75 -8.15 -2.62
CA ARG A 61 -16.22 -8.66 -3.94
C ARG A 61 -16.82 -7.59 -4.87
N THR A 62 -16.51 -6.31 -4.67
CA THR A 62 -16.98 -5.21 -5.49
C THR A 62 -15.95 -4.92 -6.58
N GLU A 63 -16.29 -5.28 -7.82
CA GLU A 63 -15.46 -5.03 -9.01
C GLU A 63 -15.41 -3.53 -9.38
N ASP A 64 -16.41 -2.76 -8.96
CA ASP A 64 -16.68 -1.48 -9.60
C ASP A 64 -15.92 -0.28 -9.03
N THR A 65 -15.51 -0.29 -7.76
CA THR A 65 -14.69 0.78 -7.17
C THR A 65 -14.28 0.42 -5.74
N LEU A 66 -13.02 0.05 -5.56
CA LEU A 66 -12.39 -0.06 -4.25
C LEU A 66 -11.37 1.05 -4.14
N THR A 67 -11.46 1.85 -3.08
CA THR A 67 -10.50 2.90 -2.75
C THR A 67 -9.80 2.49 -1.46
N ILE A 68 -8.48 2.31 -1.50
CA ILE A 68 -7.69 2.03 -0.31
C ILE A 68 -6.94 3.28 0.09
N THR A 69 -7.28 3.83 1.24
CA THR A 69 -6.64 5.00 1.83
C THR A 69 -5.66 4.55 2.90
N VAL A 70 -4.37 4.74 2.64
CA VAL A 70 -3.28 4.42 3.59
C VAL A 70 -2.91 5.69 4.32
N GLY A 71 -3.38 5.85 5.56
CA GLY A 71 -3.09 6.99 6.41
C GLY A 71 -1.90 6.75 7.35
N VAL A 72 -1.39 7.84 7.92
CA VAL A 72 -0.30 7.82 8.89
C VAL A 72 -0.85 7.88 10.32
N SER A 73 -0.45 6.93 11.17
CA SER A 73 -0.63 6.98 12.62
C SER A 73 0.70 7.26 13.34
N GLU A 74 0.65 8.07 14.41
CA GLU A 74 1.77 8.26 15.35
C GLU A 74 1.87 7.11 16.36
N GLN A 75 0.81 6.30 16.50
CA GLN A 75 0.82 5.09 17.30
C GLN A 75 1.26 3.90 16.44
N THR A 76 2.05 3.01 17.03
CA THR A 76 2.58 1.78 16.40
C THR A 76 1.50 0.74 16.05
N ASP A 77 0.23 1.09 16.18
CA ASP A 77 -0.91 0.18 16.05
C ASP A 77 -1.78 0.57 14.84
N VAL A 78 -2.19 -0.43 14.07
CA VAL A 78 -3.01 -0.26 12.86
C VAL A 78 -4.45 -0.02 13.30
N GLN A 79 -4.85 1.26 13.44
CA GLN A 79 -6.22 1.61 13.77
C GLN A 79 -7.10 1.63 12.50
N ARG A 80 -8.21 0.91 12.53
CA ARG A 80 -9.24 0.92 11.48
C ARG A 80 -10.30 1.95 11.82
N ASP A 81 -10.63 2.83 10.90
CA ASP A 81 -11.91 3.53 10.90
C ASP A 81 -12.74 3.05 9.71
N HIS A 82 -13.71 2.18 10.00
CA HIS A 82 -14.77 1.85 9.06
C HIS A 82 -15.85 2.93 9.18
N SER A 83 -15.82 3.95 8.31
CA SER A 83 -16.90 4.95 8.27
C SER A 83 -18.01 4.50 7.30
N PRO A 84 -19.22 4.15 7.79
CA PRO A 84 -20.38 3.99 6.94
C PRO A 84 -20.96 5.39 6.67
N ALA A 85 -20.54 6.05 5.60
CA ALA A 85 -21.12 7.33 5.22
C ALA A 85 -22.60 7.17 4.82
N SER A 86 -23.48 7.94 5.46
CA SER A 86 -24.94 7.87 5.36
C SER A 86 -25.49 8.85 4.29
N VAL A 87 -26.18 8.28 3.28
CA VAL A 87 -27.41 8.75 2.58
C VAL A 87 -27.32 9.95 1.60
N ARG A 88 -27.42 9.69 0.26
CA ARG A 88 -28.60 9.90 -0.64
C ARG A 88 -28.26 9.63 -2.13
N HIS A 89 -29.08 8.78 -2.77
CA HIS A 89 -29.29 8.49 -4.20
C HIS A 89 -28.17 8.69 -5.27
N SER A 90 -27.87 7.57 -5.94
CA SER A 90 -27.36 7.36 -7.32
C SER A 90 -25.97 6.68 -7.32
N THR A 91 -25.93 5.42 -7.77
CA THR A 91 -24.76 4.52 -7.79
C THR A 91 -24.39 4.02 -6.38
N PRO A 92 -24.13 2.71 -6.15
CA PRO A 92 -23.53 2.29 -4.89
C PRO A 92 -22.23 3.08 -4.70
N PRO A 93 -22.01 3.72 -3.54
CA PRO A 93 -20.78 4.45 -3.30
C PRO A 93 -19.59 3.49 -3.42
N PRO A 94 -18.43 3.97 -3.88
CA PRO A 94 -17.21 3.19 -3.88
C PRO A 94 -17.00 2.57 -2.50
N THR A 95 -16.57 1.31 -2.48
CA THR A 95 -16.23 0.67 -1.21
C THR A 95 -14.88 1.22 -0.76
N GLU A 96 -14.87 1.96 0.34
CA GLU A 96 -13.65 2.57 0.86
C GLU A 96 -13.06 1.72 1.99
N LEU A 97 -11.78 1.38 1.86
CA LEU A 97 -10.96 0.79 2.91
C LEU A 97 -9.97 1.85 3.39
N SER A 98 -10.17 2.36 4.60
CA SER A 98 -9.18 3.21 5.25
C SER A 98 -8.37 2.37 6.24
N THR A 99 -7.05 2.41 6.11
CA THR A 99 -6.11 1.71 6.96
C THR A 99 -5.01 2.66 7.40
N LEU A 100 -4.59 2.55 8.66
CA LEU A 100 -3.54 3.39 9.22
C LEU A 100 -2.27 2.56 9.38
N LEU A 101 -1.20 3.01 8.74
CA LEU A 101 0.14 2.49 8.97
C LEU A 101 0.89 3.40 9.95
N PRO A 102 1.78 2.85 10.79
CA PRO A 102 2.77 3.65 11.48
C PRO A 102 3.51 4.55 10.49
N ARG A 103 3.66 5.83 10.84
CA ARG A 103 4.27 6.85 9.95
C ARG A 103 5.54 6.38 9.26
N ARG A 104 6.42 5.73 10.04
CA ARG A 104 7.70 5.23 9.54
C ARG A 104 7.52 4.19 8.44
N LEU A 105 6.57 3.26 8.58
CA LEU A 105 6.29 2.25 7.57
C LEU A 105 5.66 2.87 6.32
N ALA A 106 4.70 3.78 6.47
CA ALA A 106 4.08 4.48 5.35
C ALA A 106 5.11 5.24 4.50
N LEU A 107 6.06 5.92 5.14
CA LEU A 107 7.13 6.65 4.44
C LEU A 107 8.22 5.73 3.86
N LEU A 108 8.47 4.59 4.50
CA LEU A 108 9.46 3.61 4.06
C LEU A 108 8.96 2.78 2.85
N TRP A 109 7.65 2.59 2.75
CA TRP A 109 7.05 1.62 1.85
C TRP A 109 7.27 1.94 0.35
N PRO A 110 6.96 3.13 -0.19
CA PRO A 110 7.26 3.43 -1.59
C PRO A 110 8.76 3.28 -1.98
N PRO A 111 9.72 3.87 -1.24
CA PRO A 111 11.13 3.78 -1.64
C PRO A 111 11.70 2.36 -1.52
N ILE A 112 11.23 1.54 -0.56
CA ILE A 112 11.69 0.16 -0.47
C ILE A 112 11.15 -0.72 -1.60
N LEU A 113 9.94 -0.46 -2.09
CA LEU A 113 9.40 -1.15 -3.26
C LEU A 113 10.15 -0.77 -4.54
N ARG A 114 10.48 0.52 -4.74
CA ARG A 114 11.34 0.94 -5.86
C ARG A 114 12.68 0.22 -5.84
N PHE A 115 13.33 0.20 -4.67
CA PHE A 115 14.58 -0.52 -4.50
C PHE A 115 14.45 -2.01 -4.83
N THR A 116 13.34 -2.64 -4.45
CA THR A 116 13.07 -4.06 -4.73
C THR A 116 12.95 -4.33 -6.23
N VAL A 117 12.23 -3.46 -6.95
CA VAL A 117 12.11 -3.52 -8.41
C VAL A 117 13.49 -3.37 -9.07
N ASP A 118 14.29 -2.41 -8.63
CA ASP A 118 15.64 -2.18 -9.16
C ASP A 118 16.58 -3.35 -8.87
N ALA A 119 16.50 -3.92 -7.66
CA ALA A 119 17.37 -5.01 -7.22
C ALA A 119 17.11 -6.33 -7.95
N LEU A 120 15.84 -6.62 -8.24
CA LEU A 120 15.43 -7.83 -8.98
C LEU A 120 15.53 -7.62 -10.49
N GLY A 121 15.29 -6.41 -10.96
CA GLY A 121 15.27 -6.06 -12.38
C GLY A 121 13.94 -6.40 -13.05
N GLU A 122 13.65 -5.72 -14.17
CA GLU A 122 12.35 -5.77 -14.85
C GLU A 122 11.93 -7.19 -15.27
N ALA A 123 12.86 -7.97 -15.81
CA ALA A 123 12.56 -9.33 -16.30
C ALA A 123 12.15 -10.28 -15.16
N GLU A 124 12.84 -10.22 -14.02
CA GLU A 124 12.56 -11.06 -12.85
C GLU A 124 11.24 -10.65 -12.18
N ILE A 125 11.02 -9.34 -12.05
CA ILE A 125 9.75 -8.81 -11.52
C ILE A 125 8.58 -9.25 -12.39
N PHE A 126 8.70 -9.15 -13.72
CA PHE A 126 7.65 -9.61 -14.63
C PHE A 126 7.41 -11.11 -14.50
N TYR A 127 8.48 -11.93 -14.41
CA TYR A 127 8.35 -13.36 -14.22
C TYR A 127 7.60 -13.74 -12.93
N ARG A 128 7.84 -13.00 -11.84
CA ARG A 128 7.26 -13.29 -10.52
C ARG A 128 5.85 -12.77 -10.34
N THR A 129 5.58 -11.58 -10.86
CA THR A 129 4.35 -10.84 -10.57
C THR A 129 3.40 -10.77 -11.75
N GLY A 130 3.91 -10.96 -12.97
CA GLY A 130 3.15 -10.75 -14.21
C GLY A 130 3.00 -9.28 -14.64
N TYR A 131 3.48 -8.32 -13.83
CA TYR A 131 3.34 -6.89 -14.11
C TYR A 131 4.56 -6.32 -14.83
N ARG A 132 4.30 -5.42 -15.78
CA ARG A 132 5.31 -4.70 -16.56
C ARG A 132 5.74 -3.42 -15.84
N GLY A 133 6.90 -2.88 -16.22
CA GLY A 133 7.44 -1.65 -15.63
C GLY A 133 6.44 -0.49 -15.59
N VAL A 134 5.63 -0.29 -16.64
CA VAL A 134 4.61 0.77 -16.67
C VAL A 134 3.50 0.58 -15.64
N GLU A 135 3.08 -0.66 -15.39
CA GLU A 135 2.03 -1.00 -14.41
C GLU A 135 2.55 -0.78 -12.99
N ILE A 136 3.80 -1.16 -12.76
CA ILE A 136 4.53 -0.97 -11.51
C ILE A 136 4.72 0.52 -11.22
N ASP A 137 5.18 1.29 -12.20
CA ASP A 137 5.38 2.73 -12.05
C ASP A 137 4.07 3.46 -11.75
N GLU A 138 2.97 3.07 -12.39
CA GLU A 138 1.66 3.65 -12.11
C GLU A 138 1.21 3.38 -10.68
N ALA A 139 1.30 2.12 -10.22
CA ALA A 139 0.93 1.74 -8.87
C ALA A 139 1.82 2.39 -7.80
N LEU A 140 3.14 2.44 -8.03
CA LEU A 140 4.09 3.10 -7.13
C LEU A 140 3.83 4.61 -7.07
N ARG A 141 3.50 5.26 -8.19
CA ARG A 141 3.12 6.68 -8.19
C ARG A 141 1.84 6.93 -7.41
N ALA A 142 0.84 6.06 -7.50
CA ALA A 142 -0.36 6.16 -6.69
C ALA A 142 -0.07 5.98 -5.18
N LEU A 143 0.88 5.10 -4.83
CA LEU A 143 1.33 4.93 -3.44
C LEU A 143 2.14 6.13 -2.93
N GLU A 144 2.92 6.79 -3.81
CA GLU A 144 3.72 7.98 -3.49
C GLU A 144 2.91 9.27 -3.43
N GLN A 145 1.82 9.33 -4.20
CA GLN A 145 0.87 10.43 -4.19
C GLN A 145 0.04 10.34 -2.90
N GLY A 146 0.67 10.73 -1.80
CA GLY A 146 -0.03 11.10 -0.59
C GLY A 146 -0.74 12.43 -0.83
N ASP A 147 -2.07 12.43 -0.82
CA ASP A 147 -2.82 13.68 -0.83
C ASP A 147 -2.41 14.47 0.43
N GLU A 148 -1.79 15.64 0.24
CA GLU A 148 -1.64 16.66 1.29
C GLU A 148 -3.00 17.32 1.55
N SER A 149 -4.00 16.52 1.92
CA SER A 149 -5.32 17.04 2.24
C SER A 149 -5.32 17.56 3.67
N THR A 150 -5.39 18.88 3.80
CA THR A 150 -5.55 19.58 5.07
C THR A 150 -6.99 19.40 5.56
N LEU A 151 -7.27 18.37 6.37
CA LEU A 151 -8.51 18.26 7.15
C LEU A 151 -8.43 19.15 8.40
#